data_AF-A0A537JKX5-F1
#
_entry.id   AF-A0A537JKX5-F1
#
_cell.length_a   1.000
_cell.length_b   1.000
_cell.length_c   1.000
_cell.angle_alpha   90.00
_cell.angle_beta   90.00
_cell.angle_gamma   90.00
#
_symmetry.space_group_name_H-M   'P 1'
#
loop_
_entity.id
_entity.type
_entity.pdbx_description
1 polymer ?
#
loop_
_entity_poly.entity_id
_entity_poly.type
_entity_poly.pdbx_seq_one_letter_code
_entity_poly.pdbx_strand_id
1 'polypeptide(L)'
;MGLLAVPIILQQGGTGRAQAGAPIGVTGDRYPRWSPTGERIAFVSDRDAKPEIYIIDADGKDVRRLTTSPPGVSSSSPAWSPDGRLIAFAYTSLS
;
A
#
# COMPACT_ATOMS: atom_id res chain seq x y z
N MET A 1 15.42 15.50 6.57
CA MET A 1 15.29 14.36 7.53
C MET A 1 14.70 13.21 6.74
N GLY A 2 15.57 12.36 6.18
CA GLY A 2 15.19 11.34 5.21
C GLY A 2 14.67 10.10 5.90
N LEU A 3 13.41 9.75 5.65
CA LEU A 3 12.82 8.51 6.16
C LEU A 3 13.16 7.39 5.18
N LEU A 4 13.91 6.42 5.68
CA LEU A 4 14.27 5.17 5.01
C LEU A 4 12.98 4.43 4.65
N ALA A 5 12.82 4.08 3.38
CA ALA A 5 11.83 3.10 2.96
C ALA A 5 12.23 1.76 3.61
N VAL A 6 11.57 1.41 4.71
CA VAL A 6 11.77 0.12 5.36
C VAL A 6 11.17 -0.94 4.43
N PRO A 7 11.94 -1.96 4.01
CA PRO A 7 11.41 -3.01 3.15
C PRO A 7 10.32 -3.77 3.90
N ILE A 8 9.10 -3.75 3.36
CA ILE A 8 7.99 -4.57 3.84
C ILE A 8 8.32 -6.02 3.49
N ILE A 9 8.78 -6.82 4.46
CA ILE A 9 8.97 -8.26 4.25
C ILE A 9 7.59 -8.94 4.29
N LEU A 10 7.04 -9.28 3.13
CA LEU A 10 5.79 -10.03 3.01
C LEU A 10 6.10 -11.46 2.57
N GLN A 11 5.71 -12.44 3.40
CA GLN A 11 5.79 -13.86 3.05
C GLN A 11 4.87 -14.17 1.86
N GLN A 12 5.42 -14.84 0.86
CA GLN A 12 4.71 -15.42 -0.27
C GLN A 12 3.82 -16.55 0.24
N GLY A 13 2.51 -16.34 0.24
CA GLY A 13 1.53 -17.35 0.65
C GLY A 13 0.16 -17.01 0.10
N GLY A 14 -0.23 -17.73 -0.97
CA GLY A 14 -1.62 -17.75 -1.43
C GLY A 14 -2.56 -18.09 -0.27
N THR A 15 -3.77 -17.52 -0.30
CA THR A 15 -4.80 -17.50 0.77
C THR A 15 -4.68 -16.34 1.77
N GLY A 16 -4.99 -15.13 1.30
CA GLY A 16 -5.94 -14.20 1.97
C GLY A 16 -5.74 -13.80 3.44
N ARG A 17 -4.62 -14.10 4.09
CA ARG A 17 -4.32 -13.70 5.47
C ARG A 17 -2.88 -13.24 5.52
N ALA A 18 -2.67 -11.95 5.31
CA ALA A 18 -1.42 -11.31 5.71
C ALA A 18 -1.31 -11.48 7.24
N GLN A 19 -0.54 -12.47 7.68
CA GLN A 19 -0.20 -12.64 9.09
C GLN A 19 0.71 -11.46 9.45
N ALA A 20 0.21 -10.57 10.30
CA ALA A 20 1.00 -9.51 10.90
C ALA A 20 2.04 -10.13 11.85
N GLY A 21 3.22 -10.45 11.33
CA GLY A 21 4.43 -10.61 12.14
C GLY A 21 4.95 -9.22 12.49
N ALA A 22 4.72 -8.76 13.72
CA ALA A 22 5.21 -7.48 14.21
C ALA A 22 6.69 -7.57 14.67
N PRO A 23 7.44 -6.45 14.79
CA PRO A 23 7.26 -5.12 14.21
C PRO A 23 8.50 -4.72 13.39
N ILE A 24 8.32 -4.37 12.11
CA ILE A 24 9.24 -3.41 11.47
C ILE A 24 8.54 -2.06 11.60
N GLY A 25 9.07 -1.22 12.47
CA GLY A 25 8.45 0.03 12.91
C GLY A 25 8.30 1.02 11.76
N VAL A 26 7.11 1.03 11.15
CA VAL A 26 6.50 2.22 10.56
C VAL A 26 5.01 2.14 10.87
N THR A 27 4.62 2.88 11.90
CA THR A 27 3.22 3.05 12.32
C THR A 27 2.49 3.84 11.23
N GLY A 28 1.84 3.15 10.29
CA GLY A 28 1.08 3.85 9.23
C GLY A 28 0.63 2.96 8.07
N ASP A 29 1.43 1.96 7.70
CA ASP A 29 1.19 1.17 6.49
C ASP A 29 0.07 0.15 6.71
N ARG A 30 -1.06 0.35 6.01
CA ARG A 30 -2.30 -0.40 6.20
C ARG A 30 -2.74 -1.07 4.90
N TYR A 31 -3.31 -2.27 5.03
CA TYR A 31 -4.00 -3.02 3.96
C TYR A 31 -3.13 -3.36 2.72
N PRO A 32 -2.02 -4.11 2.86
CA PRO A 32 -1.28 -4.57 1.69
C PRO A 32 -2.12 -5.56 0.86
N ARG A 33 -2.09 -5.39 -0.47
CA ARG A 33 -2.81 -6.22 -1.44
C ARG A 33 -1.90 -6.56 -2.60
N TRP A 34 -1.60 -7.85 -2.74
CA TRP A 34 -0.91 -8.39 -3.90
C TRP A 34 -1.73 -8.19 -5.18
N SER A 35 -1.07 -7.86 -6.28
CA SER A 35 -1.67 -7.98 -7.61
C SER A 35 -1.98 -9.45 -7.90
N PRO A 36 -3.00 -9.76 -8.74
CA PRO A 36 -3.30 -11.14 -9.12
C PRO A 36 -2.13 -11.86 -9.79
N THR A 37 -1.24 -11.11 -10.46
CA THR A 37 -0.01 -11.63 -11.07
C THR A 37 1.11 -11.90 -10.06
N GLY A 38 0.99 -11.40 -8.82
CA GLY A 38 2.02 -11.51 -7.79
C GLY A 38 3.24 -10.60 -8.00
N GLU A 39 3.24 -9.77 -9.04
CA GLU A 39 4.37 -8.90 -9.41
C GLU A 39 4.45 -7.61 -8.58
N ARG A 40 3.33 -7.19 -7.98
CA ARG A 40 3.25 -5.91 -7.26
C ARG A 40 2.39 -6.01 -6.02
N ILE A 41 2.56 -5.04 -5.13
CA ILE A 41 1.78 -4.89 -3.90
C ILE A 41 1.27 -3.45 -3.85
N ALA A 42 -0.04 -3.28 -3.70
CA ALA A 42 -0.66 -2.00 -3.40
C ALA A 42 -0.87 -1.87 -1.89
N PHE A 43 -0.59 -0.70 -1.33
CA PHE A 43 -0.71 -0.46 0.11
C PHE A 43 -0.99 1.01 0.41
N VAL A 44 -1.51 1.29 1.61
CA VAL A 44 -1.73 2.66 2.08
C VAL A 44 -0.49 3.12 2.85
N SER A 45 0.00 4.33 2.61
CA SER A 45 1.09 4.94 3.38
C SER A 45 0.83 6.42 3.61
N ASP A 46 1.21 6.93 4.79
CA ASP A 46 1.09 8.34 5.20
C ASP A 46 2.44 9.09 5.16
N ARG A 47 3.46 8.50 4.53
CA ARG A 47 4.80 9.08 4.36
C ARG A 47 4.83 10.49 3.77
N ASP A 48 3.79 10.86 3.02
CA ASP A 48 3.61 12.18 2.41
C ASP A 48 2.54 13.01 3.17
N ALA A 49 2.56 12.93 4.49
CA ALA A 49 1.71 13.63 5.47
C ALA A 49 0.24 13.18 5.56
N LYS A 50 -0.28 12.41 4.60
CA LYS A 50 -1.64 11.85 4.67
C LYS A 50 -1.74 10.49 3.96
N PRO A 51 -2.69 9.63 4.35
CA PRO A 51 -2.86 8.31 3.74
C PRO A 51 -3.13 8.42 2.24
N GLU A 52 -2.26 7.78 1.47
CA GLU A 52 -2.33 7.67 0.02
C GLU A 52 -2.04 6.25 -0.41
N ILE A 53 -2.46 5.87 -1.61
CA ILE A 53 -2.15 4.56 -2.18
C ILE A 53 -0.78 4.61 -2.83
N TYR A 54 0.04 3.63 -2.49
CA TYR A 54 1.32 3.35 -3.11
C TYR A 54 1.30 1.97 -3.72
N ILE A 55 2.22 1.75 -4.65
CA ILE A 55 2.59 0.41 -5.05
C ILE A 55 4.09 0.20 -4.93
N ILE A 56 4.48 -1.05 -4.82
CA ILE A 56 5.86 -1.53 -4.78
C ILE A 56 5.94 -2.83 -5.59
N ASP A 57 7.08 -3.10 -6.20
CA ASP A 57 7.32 -4.37 -6.85
C ASP A 57 7.47 -5.50 -5.81
N ALA A 58 7.20 -6.73 -6.24
CA ALA A 58 7.23 -7.92 -5.38
C ALA A 58 8.61 -8.18 -4.73
N ASP A 59 9.67 -7.66 -5.34
CA ASP A 59 11.03 -7.74 -4.81
C ASP A 59 11.36 -6.63 -3.79
N GLY A 60 10.38 -5.79 -3.46
CA GLY A 60 10.51 -4.69 -2.53
C GLY A 60 11.14 -3.43 -3.12
N LYS A 61 11.28 -3.34 -4.44
CA LYS A 61 11.84 -2.15 -5.12
C LYS A 61 10.75 -1.31 -5.79
N ASP A 62 11.17 -0.18 -6.34
CA ASP A 62 10.35 0.76 -7.11
C ASP A 62 9.05 1.19 -6.39
N VAL A 63 9.20 1.70 -5.17
CA VAL A 63 8.05 2.24 -4.46
C VAL A 63 7.58 3.54 -5.13
N ARG A 64 6.33 3.57 -5.58
CA ARG A 64 5.73 4.75 -6.21
C ARG A 64 4.34 5.06 -5.68
N ARG A 65 4.06 6.35 -5.58
CA ARG A 65 2.73 6.87 -5.21
C ARG A 65 1.78 6.73 -6.39
N LEU A 66 0.56 6.27 -6.12
CA LEU A 66 -0.48 6.09 -7.14
C LEU A 66 -1.57 7.15 -7.05
N THR A 67 -1.85 7.69 -5.85
CA THR A 67 -2.91 8.70 -5.64
C THR A 67 -2.35 9.98 -5.07
N THR A 68 -2.93 11.11 -5.48
CA THR A 68 -2.66 12.43 -4.91
C THR A 68 -3.98 13.14 -4.63
N SER A 69 -4.43 13.11 -3.39
CA SER A 69 -5.69 13.77 -2.99
C SER A 69 -5.47 15.20 -2.45
N PRO A 70 -6.50 16.06 -2.45
CA PRO A 70 -6.45 17.37 -1.82
C PRO A 70 -6.22 17.32 -0.30
N PRO A 71 -5.85 18.45 0.34
CA PRO A 71 -5.80 18.54 1.81
C PRO A 71 -7.13 18.14 2.46
N GLY A 72 -7.07 17.47 3.62
CA GLY A 72 -8.26 16.98 4.32
C GLY A 72 -8.89 15.71 3.72
N VAL A 73 -8.40 15.25 2.55
CA VAL A 73 -8.87 14.04 1.88
C VAL A 73 -7.78 12.97 1.90
N SER A 74 -8.15 11.74 2.21
CA SER A 74 -7.24 10.57 2.24
C SER A 74 -7.71 9.48 1.29
N SER A 75 -6.77 8.67 0.81
CA SER A 75 -7.02 7.51 -0.05
C SER A 75 -6.74 6.21 0.71
N SER A 76 -7.62 5.22 0.61
CA SER A 76 -7.50 3.96 1.36
C SER A 76 -8.10 2.75 0.65
N SER A 77 -7.96 1.57 1.27
CA SER A 77 -8.63 0.32 0.86
C SER A 77 -8.38 -0.07 -0.61
N PRO A 78 -7.12 -0.19 -1.06
CA PRO A 78 -6.83 -0.56 -2.43
C PRO A 78 -7.38 -1.97 -2.74
N ALA A 79 -7.85 -2.18 -3.97
CA ALA A 79 -8.26 -3.47 -4.49
C ALA A 79 -7.90 -3.58 -5.98
N TRP A 80 -7.14 -4.60 -6.35
CA TRP A 80 -6.79 -4.86 -7.74
C TRP A 80 -7.99 -5.40 -8.52
N SER A 81 -8.11 -5.00 -9.79
CA SER A 81 -8.96 -5.70 -10.75
C SER A 81 -8.46 -7.14 -10.98
N PRO A 82 -9.32 -8.09 -11.37
CA PRO A 82 -8.92 -9.49 -11.58
C PRO A 82 -7.79 -9.69 -12.59
N ASP A 83 -7.69 -8.80 -13.59
CA ASP A 83 -6.61 -8.78 -14.59
C ASP A 83 -5.34 -8.04 -14.13
N GLY A 84 -5.34 -7.46 -12.92
CA GLY A 84 -4.21 -6.73 -12.34
C GLY A 84 -3.90 -5.38 -12.98
N ARG A 85 -4.75 -4.87 -13.88
CA ARG A 85 -4.48 -3.63 -14.64
C ARG A 85 -4.94 -2.36 -13.91
N LEU A 86 -5.93 -2.48 -13.03
CA LEU A 86 -6.56 -1.36 -12.34
C LEU A 86 -6.53 -1.56 -10.82
N ILE A 87 -6.63 -0.45 -10.10
CA ILE A 87 -6.84 -0.44 -8.65
C ILE A 87 -8.06 0.42 -8.35
N ALA A 88 -9.04 -0.16 -7.67
CA ALA A 88 -10.10 0.58 -6.99
C ALA A 88 -9.63 1.00 -5.59
N PHE A 89 -10.08 2.15 -5.11
CA PHE A 89 -9.75 2.67 -3.79
C PHE A 89 -10.86 3.61 -3.30
N ALA A 90 -10.88 3.89 -1.99
CA ALA A 90 -11.84 4.77 -1.36
C ALA A 90 -11.22 6.14 -1.07
N TYR A 91 -11.98 7.21 -1.33
CA TYR A 91 -11.70 8.54 -0.82
C TYR A 91 -12.45 8.77 0.49
N THR A 92 -11.77 9.37 1.46
CA THR A 92 -12.39 9.80 2.71
C THR A 92 -12.02 11.25 2.96
N SER A 93 -13.02 12.13 3.06
CA SER A 93 -12.83 13.49 3.52
C SER A 93 -13.02 13.52 5.03
N LEU A 94 -12.13 14.23 5.72
CA LEU A 94 -12.44 14.72 7.05
C LEU A 94 -13.47 15.84 6.89
N SER A 95 -14.57 15.76 7.63
CA SER A 95 -15.59 16.81 7.76
C SER A 95 -15.30 17.69 8.96
#